data_AF-A0A965PTF4-F1
#
_entry.id   AF-A0A965PTF4-F1
#
_cell.length_a   1.000
_cell.length_b   1.000
_cell.length_c   1.000
_cell.angle_alpha   90.00
_cell.angle_beta   90.00
_cell.angle_gamma   90.00
#
_symmetry.space_group_name_H-M   'P 1'
#
loop_
_entity.id
_entity.type
_entity.pdbx_description
1 polymer ?
#
loop_
_entity_poly.entity_id
_entity_poly.type
_entity_poly.pdbx_seq_one_letter_code
_entity_poly.pdbx_strand_id
1 'polypeptide(L)'
;IIAEVKAVDDMTPDEKRLYRELAPKLEAHGEVWAKDILAGREVNPTLKEVITPTLQKELARVANLRIDRLAKDIEVPMPDSEQVTQDWLTDYMPRFNSEIDGTSERIIKAAIEQYRVTPGMTINDVRALLRPAVGGARAAAITITEITRAASQATMSYQTYLAGKGLNFERIWNTDADELVCEICVPLNGKGEDEWLMMYPSGPPAHTRCRCDTSLRLVKS
;
A
#
# COMPACT_ATOMS: atom_id res chain seq x y z
N ILE A 1 -2.15 -18.08 11.02
CA ILE A 1 -2.61 -16.88 11.74
C ILE A 1 -3.07 -15.89 10.69
N ILE A 2 -4.39 -15.77 10.50
CA ILE A 2 -4.95 -14.75 9.60
C ILE A 2 -4.75 -13.44 10.35
N ALA A 3 -3.76 -12.64 9.95
CA ALA A 3 -3.52 -11.33 10.52
C ALA A 3 -4.85 -10.56 10.48
N GLU A 4 -5.37 -10.26 11.66
CA GLU A 4 -6.59 -9.49 11.85
C GLU A 4 -6.50 -8.26 10.96
N VAL A 5 -7.51 -8.09 10.12
CA VAL A 5 -7.65 -6.87 9.33
C VAL A 5 -7.74 -5.76 10.37
N LYS A 6 -6.75 -4.86 10.38
CA LYS A 6 -6.82 -3.57 11.09
C LYS A 6 -8.25 -3.08 10.96
N ALA A 7 -8.97 -2.97 12.09
CA ALA A 7 -10.35 -2.53 12.02
C ALA A 7 -10.35 -1.19 11.29
N VAL A 8 -11.39 -0.90 10.51
CA VAL A 8 -11.48 0.40 9.82
C VAL A 8 -11.33 1.55 10.83
N ASP A 9 -11.69 1.33 12.09
CA ASP A 9 -11.54 2.28 13.19
C ASP A 9 -10.10 2.54 13.61
N ASP A 10 -9.20 1.57 13.47
CA ASP A 10 -7.78 1.71 13.80
C ASP A 10 -7.00 2.44 12.69
N MET A 11 -7.59 2.55 11.49
CA MET A 11 -6.93 3.19 10.34
C MET A 11 -6.60 4.67 10.61
N THR A 12 -5.45 5.11 10.09
CA THR A 12 -5.07 6.53 10.10
C THR A 12 -6.07 7.35 9.27
N PRO A 13 -6.14 8.69 9.43
CA PRO A 13 -7.03 9.51 8.61
C PRO A 13 -6.79 9.37 7.10
N ASP A 14 -5.53 9.18 6.69
CA ASP A 14 -5.16 8.95 5.29
C ASP A 14 -5.64 7.57 4.81
N GLU A 15 -5.42 6.53 5.61
CA GLU A 15 -5.93 5.18 5.32
C GLU A 15 -7.45 5.15 5.21
N LYS A 16 -8.15 5.79 6.15
CA LYS A 16 -9.63 5.86 6.11
C LYS A 16 -10.13 6.53 4.85
N ARG A 17 -9.49 7.60 4.39
CA ARG A 17 -9.84 8.28 3.12
C ARG A 17 -9.72 7.34 1.95
N LEU A 18 -8.53 6.76 1.77
CA LEU A 18 -8.26 5.87 0.64
C LEU A 18 -9.14 4.63 0.65
N TYR A 19 -9.32 4.00 1.82
CA TYR A 19 -10.18 2.84 1.98
C TYR A 19 -11.63 3.14 1.59
N ARG A 20 -12.19 4.27 2.06
CA ARG A 20 -13.57 4.68 1.75
C ARG A 20 -13.79 4.93 0.26
N GLU A 21 -12.76 5.35 -0.48
CA GLU A 21 -12.84 5.49 -1.92
C GLU A 21 -12.63 4.16 -2.68
N LEU A 22 -11.67 3.34 -2.26
CA LEU A 22 -11.30 2.10 -2.96
C LEU A 22 -12.29 0.95 -2.72
N ALA A 23 -12.69 0.72 -1.48
CA ALA A 23 -13.52 -0.43 -1.11
C ALA A 23 -14.81 -0.55 -1.94
N PRO A 24 -15.66 0.50 -2.06
CA PRO A 24 -16.88 0.39 -2.86
C PRO A 24 -16.59 0.21 -4.36
N LYS A 25 -15.50 0.78 -4.89
CA LYS A 25 -15.12 0.64 -6.30
C LYS A 25 -14.69 -0.79 -6.62
N LEU A 26 -13.90 -1.40 -5.74
CA LEU A 26 -13.50 -2.79 -5.87
C LEU A 26 -14.72 -3.71 -5.79
N GLU A 27 -15.57 -3.54 -4.78
CA GLU A 27 -16.77 -4.35 -4.62
C GLU A 27 -17.69 -4.26 -5.84
N ALA A 28 -17.95 -3.05 -6.35
CA ALA A 28 -18.74 -2.84 -7.55
C ALA A 28 -18.13 -3.52 -8.79
N HIS A 29 -16.80 -3.53 -8.90
CA HIS A 29 -16.11 -4.22 -9.99
C HIS A 29 -16.22 -5.75 -9.85
N GLY A 30 -16.16 -6.27 -8.62
CA GLY A 30 -16.44 -7.67 -8.30
C GLY A 30 -17.84 -8.12 -8.74
N GLU A 31 -18.84 -7.25 -8.62
CA GLU A 31 -20.20 -7.54 -9.12
C GLU A 31 -20.25 -7.71 -10.63
N VAL A 32 -19.47 -6.91 -11.37
CA VAL A 32 -19.36 -7.01 -12.83
C VAL A 32 -18.74 -8.35 -13.20
N TRP A 33 -17.60 -8.69 -12.58
CA TRP A 33 -16.95 -9.99 -12.79
C TRP A 33 -17.87 -11.17 -12.49
N ALA A 34 -18.59 -11.15 -11.36
CA ALA A 34 -19.51 -12.23 -11.03
C ALA A 34 -20.59 -12.42 -12.11
N LYS A 35 -21.19 -11.31 -12.59
CA LYS A 35 -22.19 -11.34 -13.66
C LYS A 35 -21.62 -11.85 -14.99
N ASP A 36 -20.38 -11.50 -15.31
CA ASP A 36 -19.71 -11.94 -16.54
C ASP A 36 -19.40 -13.44 -16.48
N ILE A 37 -18.90 -13.94 -15.34
CA ILE A 37 -18.67 -15.37 -15.11
C ILE A 37 -19.97 -16.17 -15.27
N LEU A 38 -21.06 -15.73 -14.63
CA LEU A 38 -22.36 -16.41 -14.71
C LEU A 38 -22.90 -16.45 -16.14
N ALA A 39 -22.67 -15.38 -16.90
CA ALA A 39 -23.11 -15.27 -18.29
C ALA A 39 -22.16 -15.95 -19.29
N GLY A 40 -21.05 -16.53 -18.84
CA GLY A 40 -20.03 -17.13 -19.71
C GLY A 40 -19.31 -16.12 -20.60
N ARG A 41 -19.29 -14.84 -20.21
CA ARG A 41 -18.58 -13.77 -20.94
C ARG A 41 -17.10 -13.76 -20.58
N GLU A 42 -16.30 -13.17 -21.45
CA GLU A 42 -14.90 -12.86 -21.14
C GLU A 42 -14.83 -11.87 -19.97
N VAL A 43 -13.93 -12.13 -19.03
CA VAL A 43 -13.72 -11.30 -17.83
C VAL A 43 -12.38 -10.59 -17.97
N ASN A 44 -12.40 -9.26 -18.00
CA ASN A 44 -11.17 -8.47 -17.93
C ASN A 44 -10.65 -8.45 -16.48
N PRO A 45 -9.48 -9.04 -16.17
CA PRO A 45 -8.98 -9.15 -14.80
C PRO A 45 -8.35 -7.86 -14.26
N THR A 46 -8.28 -6.82 -15.08
CA THR A 46 -7.57 -5.58 -14.79
C THR A 46 -8.28 -4.76 -13.72
N LEU A 47 -7.55 -4.36 -12.67
CA LEU A 47 -8.00 -3.39 -11.67
C LEU A 47 -7.32 -2.03 -11.80
N LYS A 48 -6.29 -1.89 -12.63
CA LYS A 48 -5.55 -0.63 -12.78
C LYS A 48 -6.45 0.58 -13.02
N GLU A 49 -7.50 0.45 -13.83
CA GLU A 49 -8.44 1.55 -14.13
C GLU A 49 -9.31 1.94 -12.93
N VAL A 50 -9.56 0.98 -12.03
CA VAL A 50 -10.35 1.16 -10.82
C VAL A 50 -9.51 1.79 -9.71
N ILE A 51 -8.26 1.36 -9.57
CA ILE A 51 -7.39 1.68 -8.44
C ILE A 51 -6.48 2.89 -8.71
N THR A 52 -5.81 2.91 -9.88
CA THR A 52 -4.69 3.85 -10.16
C THR A 52 -5.04 5.30 -9.88
N PRO A 53 -6.16 5.87 -10.38
CA PRO A 53 -6.40 7.30 -10.23
C PRO A 53 -6.56 7.73 -8.77
N THR A 54 -7.31 6.95 -7.98
CA THR A 54 -7.51 7.21 -6.54
C THR A 54 -6.24 6.96 -5.76
N LEU A 55 -5.54 5.86 -6.04
CA LEU A 55 -4.33 5.50 -5.32
C LEU A 55 -3.22 6.51 -5.57
N GLN A 56 -2.88 6.80 -6.82
CA GLN A 56 -1.80 7.73 -7.19
C GLN A 56 -2.00 9.11 -6.56
N LYS A 57 -3.23 9.64 -6.62
CA LYS A 57 -3.57 10.92 -5.98
C LYS A 57 -3.29 10.90 -4.48
N GLU A 58 -3.68 9.83 -3.79
CA GLU A 58 -3.50 9.75 -2.35
C GLU A 58 -2.05 9.50 -1.95
N LEU A 59 -1.33 8.65 -2.69
CA LEU A 59 0.09 8.41 -2.44
C LEU A 59 0.91 9.70 -2.62
N ALA A 60 0.60 10.50 -3.65
CA ALA A 60 1.21 11.81 -3.84
C ALA A 60 0.97 12.72 -2.62
N ARG A 61 -0.29 12.77 -2.15
CA ARG A 61 -0.66 13.59 -1.00
C ARG A 61 0.06 13.16 0.28
N VAL A 62 0.09 11.86 0.56
CA VAL A 62 0.76 11.31 1.76
C VAL A 62 2.25 11.58 1.72
N ALA A 63 2.90 11.37 0.57
CA ALA A 63 4.32 11.61 0.41
C ALA A 63 4.67 13.10 0.63
N ASN A 64 3.93 14.01 -0.01
CA ASN A 64 4.15 15.45 0.14
C ASN A 64 3.92 15.91 1.59
N LEU A 65 2.85 15.46 2.25
CA LEU A 65 2.60 15.79 3.67
C LEU A 65 3.69 15.25 4.60
N ARG A 66 4.28 14.09 4.28
CA ARG A 66 5.40 13.54 5.04
C ARG A 66 6.64 14.41 4.87
N ILE A 67 6.97 14.82 3.65
CA ILE A 67 8.09 15.73 3.38
C ILE A 67 7.87 17.05 4.09
N ASP A 68 6.69 17.66 3.98
CA ASP A 68 6.38 18.95 4.64
C ASP A 68 6.56 18.89 6.16
N ARG A 69 6.14 17.77 6.78
CA ARG A 69 6.33 17.56 8.22
C ARG A 69 7.82 17.47 8.57
N LEU A 70 8.58 16.63 7.87
CA LEU A 70 10.02 16.47 8.10
C LEU A 70 10.76 17.80 7.86
N ALA A 71 10.40 18.52 6.81
CA ALA A 71 10.96 19.82 6.46
C ALA A 71 10.69 20.89 7.52
N LYS A 72 9.50 20.87 8.12
CA LYS A 72 9.18 21.74 9.25
C LYS A 72 9.97 21.35 10.50
N ASP A 73 10.06 20.07 10.81
CA ASP A 73 10.73 19.58 12.02
C ASP A 73 12.25 19.78 11.97
N ILE A 74 12.86 19.68 10.78
CA ILE A 74 14.31 19.86 10.54
C ILE A 74 14.65 21.31 10.14
N GLU A 75 13.64 22.15 9.89
CA GLU A 75 13.78 23.54 9.45
C GLU A 75 14.54 23.71 8.11
N VAL A 76 14.47 22.70 7.24
CA VAL A 76 15.09 22.72 5.90
C VAL A 76 14.03 22.42 4.84
N PRO A 77 13.51 23.42 4.10
CA PRO A 77 12.50 23.18 3.06
C PRO A 77 13.08 22.36 1.91
N MET A 78 12.24 21.54 1.27
CA MET A 78 12.53 20.84 0.02
C MET A 78 11.62 21.39 -1.10
N PRO A 79 12.07 22.41 -1.87
CA PRO A 79 11.20 23.11 -2.84
C PRO A 79 10.71 22.24 -4.00
N ASP A 80 11.40 21.14 -4.30
CA ASP A 80 11.14 20.21 -5.39
C ASP A 80 10.41 18.93 -4.94
N SER A 81 9.82 18.93 -3.74
CA SER A 81 9.14 17.77 -3.14
C SER A 81 8.03 17.19 -4.02
N GLU A 82 7.26 18.05 -4.69
CA GLU A 82 6.19 17.62 -5.59
C GLU A 82 6.76 16.86 -6.80
N GLN A 83 7.80 17.39 -7.46
CA GLN A 83 8.43 16.73 -8.60
C GLN A 83 9.03 15.38 -8.21
N VAL A 84 9.78 15.33 -7.10
CA VAL A 84 10.38 14.08 -6.59
C VAL A 84 9.31 13.04 -6.27
N THR A 85 8.16 13.46 -5.76
CA THR A 85 7.02 12.57 -5.51
C THR A 85 6.42 12.06 -6.83
N GLN A 86 6.26 12.91 -7.85
CA GLN A 86 5.75 12.49 -9.15
C GLN A 86 6.71 11.55 -9.89
N ASP A 87 8.02 11.78 -9.80
CA ASP A 87 9.03 10.91 -10.40
C ASP A 87 8.95 9.51 -9.78
N TRP A 88 8.87 9.43 -8.46
CA TRP A 88 8.67 8.16 -7.78
C TRP A 88 7.39 7.45 -8.22
N LEU A 89 6.26 8.16 -8.31
CA LEU A 89 4.99 7.57 -8.75
C LEU A 89 5.04 7.09 -10.19
N THR A 90 5.74 7.82 -11.06
CA THR A 90 5.94 7.43 -12.46
C THR A 90 6.67 6.09 -12.58
N ASP A 91 7.67 5.87 -11.72
CA ASP A 91 8.42 4.62 -11.68
C ASP A 91 7.68 3.48 -10.95
N TYR A 92 6.93 3.83 -9.89
CA TYR A 92 6.33 2.86 -8.98
C TYR A 92 4.99 2.30 -9.51
N MET A 93 4.10 3.16 -10.01
CA MET A 93 2.73 2.77 -10.38
C MET A 93 2.64 1.69 -11.45
N PRO A 94 3.48 1.66 -12.50
CA PRO A 94 3.43 0.58 -13.50
C PRO A 94 3.68 -0.81 -12.90
N ARG A 95 4.63 -0.92 -11.95
CA ARG A 95 4.93 -2.19 -11.27
C ARG A 95 3.76 -2.61 -10.39
N PHE A 96 3.23 -1.70 -9.58
CA PHE A 96 2.06 -1.95 -8.74
C PHE A 96 0.87 -2.45 -9.57
N ASN A 97 0.57 -1.79 -10.69
CA ASN A 97 -0.55 -2.17 -11.55
C ASN A 97 -0.39 -3.59 -12.09
N SER A 98 0.82 -3.96 -12.54
CA SER A 98 1.09 -5.31 -13.03
C SER A 98 0.89 -6.38 -11.95
N GLU A 99 1.35 -6.13 -10.72
CA GLU A 99 1.23 -7.08 -9.59
C GLU A 99 -0.22 -7.28 -9.14
N ILE A 100 -0.99 -6.19 -9.10
CA ILE A 100 -2.41 -6.21 -8.77
C ILE A 100 -3.20 -6.98 -9.83
N ASP A 101 -2.98 -6.68 -11.11
CA ASP A 101 -3.70 -7.32 -12.22
C ASP A 101 -3.38 -8.83 -12.25
N GLY A 102 -2.10 -9.21 -12.10
CA GLY A 102 -1.70 -10.63 -12.07
C GLY A 102 -2.26 -11.39 -10.86
N THR A 103 -2.41 -10.74 -9.71
CA THR A 103 -3.07 -11.37 -8.55
C THR A 103 -4.57 -11.56 -8.77
N SER A 104 -5.22 -10.55 -9.36
CA SER A 104 -6.66 -10.59 -9.67
C SER A 104 -6.97 -11.65 -10.72
N GLU A 105 -6.14 -11.74 -11.77
CA GLU A 105 -6.25 -12.74 -12.82
C GLU A 105 -6.22 -14.17 -12.28
N ARG A 106 -5.29 -14.48 -11.35
CA ARG A 106 -5.23 -15.81 -10.71
C ARG A 106 -6.51 -16.14 -9.95
N ILE A 107 -7.07 -15.18 -9.22
CA ILE A 107 -8.31 -15.38 -8.44
C ILE A 107 -9.51 -15.57 -9.38
N ILE A 108 -9.61 -14.77 -10.43
CA ILE A 108 -10.69 -14.87 -11.42
C ILE A 108 -10.64 -16.21 -12.16
N LYS A 109 -9.45 -16.64 -12.60
CA LYS A 109 -9.26 -17.95 -13.23
C LYS A 109 -9.75 -19.09 -12.34
N ALA A 110 -9.33 -19.10 -11.08
CA ALA A 110 -9.80 -20.07 -10.10
C ALA A 110 -11.33 -20.01 -9.88
N ALA A 111 -11.91 -18.81 -9.85
CA ALA A 111 -13.35 -18.64 -9.71
C ALA A 111 -14.14 -19.17 -10.93
N ILE A 112 -13.64 -18.93 -12.14
CA ILE A 112 -14.23 -19.45 -13.39
C ILE A 112 -14.16 -20.99 -13.41
N GLU A 113 -13.01 -21.56 -13.06
CA GLU A 113 -12.82 -23.02 -13.00
C GLU A 113 -13.78 -23.65 -12.00
N GLN A 114 -13.85 -23.11 -10.78
CA GLN A 114 -14.74 -23.60 -9.74
C GLN A 114 -16.22 -23.52 -10.17
N TYR A 115 -16.65 -22.41 -10.78
CA TYR A 115 -18.01 -22.23 -11.26
C TYR A 115 -18.38 -23.27 -12.33
N ARG A 116 -17.47 -23.59 -13.25
CA ARG A 116 -17.71 -24.57 -14.34
C ARG A 116 -17.90 -25.99 -13.84
N VAL A 117 -17.23 -26.38 -12.76
CA VAL A 117 -17.24 -27.76 -12.25
C VAL A 117 -18.25 -27.99 -11.11
N THR A 118 -18.95 -26.94 -10.68
CA THR A 118 -19.87 -27.01 -9.53
C THR A 118 -21.31 -26.68 -9.96
N PRO A 119 -22.15 -27.69 -10.25
CA PRO A 119 -23.55 -27.48 -10.58
C PRO A 119 -24.30 -26.72 -9.47
N GLY A 120 -25.13 -25.75 -9.86
CA GLY A 120 -26.01 -25.03 -8.93
C GLY A 120 -25.37 -23.88 -8.16
N MET A 121 -24.12 -23.49 -8.45
CA MET A 121 -23.55 -22.26 -7.86
C MET A 121 -24.39 -21.03 -8.20
N THR A 122 -24.68 -20.24 -7.18
CA THR A 122 -25.39 -18.97 -7.31
C THR A 122 -24.42 -17.83 -7.57
N ILE A 123 -24.96 -16.66 -7.93
CA ILE A 123 -24.16 -15.42 -8.03
C ILE A 123 -23.46 -15.09 -6.70
N ASN A 124 -24.09 -15.38 -5.56
CA ASN A 124 -23.52 -15.10 -4.26
C ASN A 124 -22.31 -16.00 -3.96
N ASP A 125 -22.31 -17.24 -4.47
CA ASP A 125 -21.17 -18.15 -4.34
C ASP A 125 -19.99 -17.67 -5.18
N VAL A 126 -20.25 -17.24 -6.43
CA VAL A 126 -19.20 -16.65 -7.27
C VAL A 126 -18.65 -15.36 -6.67
N ARG A 127 -19.50 -14.49 -6.11
CA ARG A 127 -19.05 -13.31 -5.37
C ARG A 127 -18.17 -13.67 -4.17
N ALA A 128 -18.48 -14.76 -3.47
CA ALA A 128 -17.65 -15.25 -2.37
C ALA A 128 -16.27 -15.71 -2.86
N LEU A 129 -16.18 -16.37 -4.01
CA LEU A 129 -14.91 -16.76 -4.64
C LEU A 129 -14.06 -15.56 -5.07
N LEU A 130 -14.69 -14.48 -5.54
CA LEU A 130 -14.01 -13.27 -5.98
C LEU A 130 -13.61 -12.35 -4.82
N ARG A 131 -14.18 -12.54 -3.63
CA ARG A 131 -13.98 -11.70 -2.44
C ARG A 131 -12.50 -11.46 -2.08
N PRO A 132 -11.54 -12.40 -2.27
CA PRO A 132 -10.13 -12.13 -2.06
C PRO A 132 -9.52 -11.07 -3.01
N ALA A 133 -10.08 -10.90 -4.22
CA ALA A 133 -9.60 -9.91 -5.19
C ALA A 133 -10.23 -8.53 -5.03
N VAL A 134 -11.48 -8.47 -4.53
CA VAL A 134 -12.31 -7.24 -4.57
C VAL A 134 -12.95 -6.84 -3.25
N GLY A 135 -12.86 -7.68 -2.22
CA GLY A 135 -13.51 -7.43 -0.94
C GLY A 135 -12.80 -6.38 -0.08
N GLY A 136 -13.48 -5.92 0.96
CA GLY A 136 -12.95 -4.91 1.90
C GLY A 136 -11.60 -5.28 2.50
N ALA A 137 -11.34 -6.57 2.80
CA ALA A 137 -10.04 -7.01 3.30
C ALA A 137 -8.89 -6.73 2.31
N ARG A 138 -9.14 -6.85 1.00
CA ARG A 138 -8.18 -6.52 -0.06
C ARG A 138 -7.99 -5.02 -0.18
N ALA A 139 -9.07 -4.25 -0.15
CA ALA A 139 -9.02 -2.79 -0.13
C ALA A 139 -8.17 -2.29 1.06
N ALA A 140 -8.42 -2.79 2.27
CA ALA A 140 -7.65 -2.46 3.47
C ALA A 140 -6.16 -2.83 3.33
N ALA A 141 -5.87 -4.01 2.76
CA ALA A 141 -4.50 -4.45 2.53
C ALA A 141 -3.74 -3.50 1.59
N ILE A 142 -4.36 -3.11 0.48
CA ILE A 142 -3.77 -2.14 -0.48
C ILE A 142 -3.56 -0.80 0.22
N THR A 143 -4.61 -0.27 0.85
CA THR A 143 -4.58 1.04 1.49
C THR A 143 -3.47 1.18 2.53
N ILE A 144 -3.40 0.26 3.50
CA ILE A 144 -2.41 0.34 4.58
C ILE A 144 -1.00 0.21 4.00
N THR A 145 -0.79 -0.81 3.16
CA THR A 145 0.55 -1.11 2.60
C THR A 145 1.09 0.05 1.79
N GLU A 146 0.27 0.63 0.90
CA GLU A 146 0.76 1.66 0.00
C GLU A 146 0.88 3.04 0.64
N ILE A 147 0.06 3.37 1.64
CA ILE A 147 0.27 4.58 2.44
C ILE A 147 1.57 4.49 3.24
N THR A 148 1.83 3.35 3.87
CA THR A 148 3.11 3.11 4.56
C THR A 148 4.30 3.21 3.61
N ARG A 149 4.16 2.68 2.38
CA ARG A 149 5.20 2.78 1.35
C ARG A 149 5.46 4.21 0.92
N ALA A 150 4.40 4.99 0.65
CA ALA A 150 4.53 6.39 0.27
C ALA A 150 5.21 7.22 1.36
N ALA A 151 4.83 7.01 2.63
CA ALA A 151 5.47 7.70 3.75
C ALA A 151 6.96 7.34 3.89
N SER A 152 7.31 6.07 3.75
CA SER A 152 8.71 5.62 3.88
C SER A 152 9.58 6.09 2.72
N GLN A 153 9.03 6.05 1.50
CA GLN A 153 9.68 6.64 0.33
C GLN A 153 9.92 8.14 0.51
N ALA A 154 8.92 8.88 1.01
CA ALA A 154 9.05 10.30 1.27
C ALA A 154 10.16 10.61 2.28
N THR A 155 10.27 9.83 3.37
CA THR A 155 11.38 9.96 4.32
C THR A 155 12.73 9.71 3.64
N MET A 156 12.85 8.68 2.78
CA MET A 156 14.08 8.37 2.05
C MET A 156 14.47 9.47 1.05
N SER A 157 13.50 10.00 0.30
CA SER A 157 13.72 11.10 -0.64
C SER A 157 14.21 12.36 0.09
N TYR A 158 13.60 12.68 1.23
CA TYR A 158 14.00 13.83 2.04
C TYR A 158 15.38 13.64 2.70
N GLN A 159 15.70 12.43 3.18
CA GLN A 159 17.05 12.09 3.64
C GLN A 159 18.10 12.30 2.55
N THR A 160 17.82 11.84 1.32
CA THR A 160 18.71 12.00 0.16
C THR A 160 18.93 13.48 -0.16
N TYR A 161 17.86 14.27 -0.12
CA TYR A 161 17.91 15.73 -0.28
C TYR A 161 18.81 16.40 0.77
N LEU A 162 18.66 16.04 2.05
CA LEU A 162 19.48 16.56 3.13
C LEU A 162 20.96 16.18 2.97
N ALA A 163 21.25 14.93 2.58
CA ALA A 163 22.62 14.48 2.31
C ALA A 163 23.28 15.30 1.19
N GLY A 164 22.52 15.66 0.14
CA GLY A 164 22.98 16.57 -0.92
C GLY A 164 23.34 17.99 -0.44
N LYS A 165 22.89 18.37 0.77
CA LYS A 165 23.26 19.62 1.45
C LYS A 165 24.36 19.45 2.51
N GLY A 166 24.96 18.26 2.62
CA GLY A 166 25.95 17.93 3.65
C GLY A 166 25.36 17.66 5.03
N LEU A 167 24.04 17.46 5.13
CA LEU A 167 23.37 17.09 6.37
C LEU A 167 23.11 15.59 6.37
N ASN A 168 23.94 14.85 7.10
CA ASN A 168 23.84 13.38 7.17
C ASN A 168 22.82 12.96 8.22
N PHE A 169 21.78 12.27 7.77
CA PHE A 169 20.77 11.66 8.62
C PHE A 169 20.71 10.16 8.37
N GLU A 170 20.31 9.43 9.39
CA GLU A 170 19.98 8.01 9.34
C GLU A 170 18.47 7.83 9.52
N ARG A 171 17.88 6.87 8.78
CA ARG A 171 16.50 6.45 9.03
C ARG A 171 16.42 5.50 10.21
N ILE A 172 15.51 5.79 11.15
CA ILE A 172 15.22 4.91 12.28
C ILE A 172 13.85 4.28 12.07
N TRP A 173 13.79 2.95 12.11
CA TRP A 173 12.54 2.22 11.97
C TRP A 173 11.72 2.33 13.24
N ASN A 174 10.46 2.77 13.13
CA ASN A 174 9.55 2.86 14.27
C ASN A 174 8.38 1.92 14.06
N THR A 175 8.11 1.07 15.05
CA THR A 175 6.86 0.30 15.09
C THR A 175 5.75 1.14 15.71
N ASP A 176 4.51 0.84 15.35
CA ASP A 176 3.37 1.38 16.09
C ASP A 176 3.48 0.90 17.56
N ALA A 177 3.08 1.74 18.52
CA ALA A 177 3.21 1.39 19.93
C ALA A 177 1.98 0.61 20.44
N ASP A 178 1.57 -0.42 19.69
CA ASP A 178 0.38 -1.23 19.99
C ASP A 178 0.67 -2.74 20.04
N GLU A 179 -0.29 -3.51 20.54
CA GLU A 179 -0.19 -4.98 20.61
C GLU A 179 -0.27 -5.65 19.23
N LEU A 180 -0.44 -4.87 18.15
CA LEU A 180 -0.63 -5.34 16.78
C LEU A 180 0.67 -5.31 15.97
N VAL A 181 1.81 -4.98 16.59
CA VAL A 181 3.12 -5.10 15.94
C VAL A 181 3.43 -6.57 15.68
N CYS A 182 3.67 -6.91 14.42
CA CYS A 182 3.99 -8.29 14.04
C CYS A 182 5.41 -8.68 14.44
N GLU A 183 5.67 -10.00 14.53
CA GLU A 183 6.98 -10.58 14.87
C GLU A 183 8.11 -10.17 13.91
N ILE A 184 7.79 -9.77 12.67
CA ILE A 184 8.77 -9.27 11.69
C ILE A 184 9.24 -7.87 12.09
N CYS A 185 8.33 -7.02 12.57
CA CYS A 185 8.60 -5.61 12.81
C CYS A 185 9.09 -5.31 14.23
N VAL A 186 8.67 -6.08 15.25
CA VAL A 186 9.15 -5.94 16.63
C VAL A 186 10.68 -5.80 16.73
N PRO A 187 11.50 -6.69 16.12
CA PRO A 187 12.95 -6.59 16.23
C PRO A 187 13.56 -5.39 15.53
N LEU A 188 12.82 -4.73 14.63
CA LEU A 188 13.27 -3.55 13.88
C LEU A 188 13.03 -2.24 14.63
N ASN A 189 12.23 -2.25 15.71
CA ASN A 189 11.89 -1.01 16.41
C ASN A 189 13.13 -0.30 16.97
N GLY A 190 13.26 0.99 16.66
CA GLY A 190 14.38 1.85 17.06
C GLY A 190 15.69 1.54 16.33
N LYS A 191 15.71 0.62 15.37
CA LYS A 191 16.93 0.21 14.67
C LYS A 191 17.30 1.15 13.54
N GLY A 192 18.60 1.33 13.38
CA GLY A 192 19.24 2.11 12.33
C GLY A 192 19.34 1.37 11.00
N GLU A 193 19.70 2.09 9.95
CA GLU A 193 19.82 1.54 8.59
C GLU A 193 20.88 0.43 8.50
N ASP A 194 21.88 0.46 9.37
CA ASP A 194 22.90 -0.58 9.49
C ASP A 194 22.33 -1.98 9.78
N GLU A 195 21.18 -2.05 10.46
CA GLU A 195 20.56 -3.33 10.85
C GLU A 195 19.52 -3.84 9.84
N TRP A 196 18.85 -2.97 9.08
CA TRP A 196 17.70 -3.38 8.25
C TRP A 196 17.76 -2.98 6.78
N LEU A 197 18.66 -2.07 6.36
CA LEU A 197 18.67 -1.54 5.00
C LEU A 197 18.86 -2.63 3.92
N MET A 198 19.64 -3.67 4.23
CA MET A 198 19.85 -4.79 3.32
C MET A 198 18.55 -5.56 3.02
N MET A 199 17.66 -5.69 4.01
CA MET A 199 16.39 -6.41 3.87
C MET A 199 15.28 -5.51 3.35
N TYR A 200 15.27 -4.24 3.77
CA TYR A 200 14.20 -3.28 3.49
C TYR A 200 14.79 -1.94 3.00
N PRO A 201 15.36 -1.87 1.79
CA PRO A 201 16.10 -0.70 1.33
C PRO A 201 15.28 0.60 1.31
N SER A 202 13.98 0.50 1.04
CA SER A 202 13.06 1.65 1.06
C SER A 202 12.45 1.93 2.44
N GLY A 203 12.82 1.18 3.48
CA GLY A 203 12.13 1.15 4.76
C GLY A 203 10.82 0.35 4.68
N PRO A 204 9.85 0.62 5.58
CA PRO A 204 8.53 0.01 5.54
C PRO A 204 7.82 0.21 4.18
N PRO A 205 6.90 -0.68 3.79
CA PRO A 205 6.37 -1.82 4.53
C PRO A 205 7.25 -3.07 4.42
N ALA A 206 7.45 -3.80 5.52
CA ALA A 206 8.12 -5.12 5.51
C ALA A 206 7.22 -6.26 5.02
N HIS A 207 5.90 -6.08 5.13
CA HIS A 207 4.88 -7.07 4.76
C HIS A 207 3.56 -6.36 4.43
N THR A 208 2.60 -7.08 3.86
CA THR A 208 1.24 -6.55 3.64
C THR A 208 0.60 -6.12 4.96
N ARG A 209 -0.05 -4.95 4.98
CA ARG A 209 -0.61 -4.30 6.18
C ARG A 209 0.43 -3.92 7.25
N CYS A 210 1.70 -3.74 6.87
CA CYS A 210 2.70 -3.15 7.77
C CYS A 210 2.28 -1.73 8.18
N ARG A 211 2.43 -1.40 9.46
CA ARG A 211 2.03 -0.11 10.06
C ARG A 211 3.20 0.71 10.57
N CYS A 212 4.42 0.28 10.26
CA CYS A 212 5.64 0.95 10.69
C CYS A 212 5.90 2.22 9.88
N ASP A 213 6.73 3.10 10.43
CA ASP A 213 7.27 4.25 9.69
C ASP A 213 8.78 4.39 9.91
N THR A 214 9.38 5.44 9.36
CA THR A 214 10.78 5.78 9.59
C THR A 214 10.93 7.24 10.00
N SER A 215 11.68 7.52 11.06
CA SER A 215 12.07 8.88 11.47
C SER A 215 13.50 9.18 11.00
N LEU A 216 13.90 10.46 11.03
CA LEU A 216 15.26 10.86 10.70
C LEU A 216 16.02 11.25 11.97
N ARG A 217 17.21 10.68 12.14
CA ARG A 217 18.13 11.01 13.23
C ARG A 217 19.42 11.59 12.66
N LEU A 218 19.81 12.78 13.12
CA LEU A 218 21.05 13.42 12.69
C LEU A 218 22.25 12.57 13.11
N VAL A 219 23.12 12.26 12.15
CA VAL A 219 24.39 11.58 12.40
C VAL A 219 25.48 12.64 12.45
N LYS A 220 26.09 12.82 13.62
CA LYS A 220 27.26 13.71 13.74
C LYS A 220 28.41 13.09 12.98
N SER A 221 28.94 13.86 12.03
CA SER A 221 30.19 13.56 11.32
C SER A 221 31.38 13.69 12.26
#